data_AF-A0A4V3WKU1-F1
#
_entry.id   AF-A0A4V3WKU1-F1
#
_cell.length_a   1.000
_cell.length_b   1.000
_cell.length_c   1.000
_cell.angle_alpha   90.00
_cell.angle_beta   90.00
_cell.angle_gamma   90.00
#
_symmetry.space_group_name_H-M   'P 1'
#
loop_
_entity.id
_entity.type
_entity.pdbx_description
1 polymer ?
#
loop_
_entity_poly.entity_id
_entity_poly.type
_entity_poly.pdbx_seq_one_letter_code
_entity_poly.pdbx_strand_id
1 'polypeptide(L)'
;MSAFYNCRMNGYQDTLYVQAHRQFYRNCVVSGTIDFIFSDTSVVIQNSLIVVRKPMDNQQNTVTAHGRTTTKEINGVVIQNCSIVPKDKLYPVRFQILTYLGHPWKEYYRAVIMESTLADFIQPARWLPWAGTFALDTCYFAEYANRGLGAITTKGVN
;
A
#
# COMPACT_ATOMS: atom_id res chain seq x y z
N MET A 1 18.54 -12.52 2.31
CA MET A 1 17.89 -11.56 1.40
C MET A 1 17.24 -12.37 0.31
N SER A 2 16.00 -12.07 -0.03
CA SER A 2 15.27 -12.76 -1.11
C SER A 2 14.90 -11.78 -2.21
N ALA A 3 14.78 -12.29 -3.43
CA ALA A 3 14.31 -11.54 -4.58
C ALA A 3 13.30 -12.38 -5.35
N PHE A 4 12.23 -11.73 -5.83
CA PHE A 4 11.20 -12.34 -6.66
C PHE A 4 11.10 -11.56 -7.96
N TYR A 5 11.13 -12.28 -9.07
CA TYR A 5 11.07 -11.71 -10.41
C TYR A 5 9.99 -12.40 -11.23
N ASN A 6 9.15 -11.63 -11.91
CA ASN A 6 8.08 -12.15 -12.77
C ASN A 6 7.13 -13.14 -12.06
N CYS A 7 6.87 -12.87 -10.78
CA CYS A 7 6.01 -13.70 -9.93
C CYS A 7 4.63 -13.08 -9.78
N ARG A 8 3.65 -13.92 -9.43
CA ARG A 8 2.29 -13.47 -9.14
C ARG A 8 1.86 -13.96 -7.75
N MET A 9 1.53 -13.02 -6.87
CA MET A 9 0.98 -13.27 -5.54
C MET A 9 -0.49 -12.84 -5.54
N ASN A 10 -1.41 -13.80 -5.42
CA ASN A 10 -2.84 -13.53 -5.46
C ASN A 10 -3.51 -13.99 -4.16
N GLY A 11 -4.19 -13.07 -3.48
CA GLY A 11 -5.01 -13.36 -2.32
C GLY A 11 -6.14 -12.34 -2.20
N TYR A 12 -6.65 -12.20 -0.98
CA TYR A 12 -7.58 -11.14 -0.59
C TYR A 12 -6.93 -10.36 0.55
N GLN A 13 -7.35 -10.59 1.78
CA GLN A 13 -6.68 -10.05 2.95
C GLN A 13 -5.32 -10.73 3.15
N ASP A 14 -4.31 -9.97 3.60
CA ASP A 14 -3.00 -10.48 4.02
C ASP A 14 -2.29 -11.31 2.93
N THR A 15 -2.34 -10.86 1.68
CA THR A 15 -1.83 -11.63 0.52
C THR A 15 -0.31 -11.86 0.57
N LEU A 16 0.46 -10.83 0.88
CA LEU A 16 1.91 -10.87 0.86
C LEU A 16 2.46 -10.46 2.23
N TYR A 17 2.84 -11.46 3.03
CA TYR A 17 3.54 -11.23 4.27
C TYR A 17 5.05 -11.18 4.06
N VAL A 18 5.62 -9.97 4.04
CA VAL A 18 7.06 -9.75 4.03
C VAL A 18 7.57 -9.79 5.48
N GLN A 19 7.71 -11.01 6.00
CA GLN A 19 7.96 -11.24 7.43
C GLN A 19 9.40 -10.91 7.86
N ALA A 20 10.40 -11.45 7.15
CA ALA A 20 11.78 -11.46 7.65
C ALA A 20 12.80 -11.03 6.59
N HIS A 21 13.85 -10.36 7.07
CA HIS A 21 15.00 -9.86 6.31
C HIS A 21 14.63 -8.95 5.13
N ARG A 22 15.66 -8.43 4.45
CA ARG A 22 15.47 -7.57 3.27
C ARG A 22 14.90 -8.39 2.10
N GLN A 23 13.85 -7.87 1.46
CA GLN A 23 13.20 -8.50 0.31
C GLN A 23 13.03 -7.52 -0.86
N PHE A 24 13.13 -8.03 -2.08
CA PHE A 24 12.97 -7.25 -3.31
C PHE A 24 12.00 -7.94 -4.28
N TYR A 25 11.05 -7.20 -4.83
CA TYR A 25 10.07 -7.70 -5.79
C TYR A 25 10.14 -6.85 -7.05
N ARG A 26 10.33 -7.48 -8.21
CA ARG A 26 10.43 -6.76 -9.49
C ARG A 26 9.64 -7.45 -10.60
N ASN A 27 8.93 -6.66 -11.40
CA ASN A 27 8.08 -7.16 -12.48
C ASN A 27 7.05 -8.18 -11.95
N CYS A 28 6.58 -8.01 -10.71
CA CYS A 28 5.63 -8.90 -10.08
C CYS A 28 4.21 -8.37 -10.22
N VAL A 29 3.24 -9.25 -9.96
CA VAL A 29 1.84 -8.88 -9.76
C VAL A 29 1.44 -9.25 -8.34
N VAL A 30 1.01 -8.27 -7.55
CA VAL A 30 0.47 -8.51 -6.20
C VAL A 30 -0.98 -8.06 -6.17
N SER A 31 -1.90 -8.95 -5.77
CA SER A 31 -3.33 -8.62 -5.74
C SER A 31 -4.02 -9.02 -4.45
N GLY A 32 -4.79 -8.11 -3.85
CA GLY A 32 -5.55 -8.37 -2.64
C GLY A 32 -6.55 -7.25 -2.31
N THR A 33 -6.99 -7.20 -1.05
CA THR A 33 -8.03 -6.29 -0.57
C THR A 33 -7.57 -5.48 0.64
N ILE A 34 -7.53 -6.11 1.81
CA ILE A 34 -7.13 -5.48 3.08
C ILE A 34 -5.69 -5.90 3.40
N ASP A 35 -4.85 -4.92 3.71
CA ASP A 35 -3.46 -5.11 4.20
C ASP A 35 -2.65 -6.08 3.34
N PHE A 36 -2.92 -6.08 2.05
CA PHE A 36 -2.50 -7.21 1.21
C PHE A 36 -1.01 -7.19 0.87
N ILE A 37 -0.31 -6.10 1.16
CA ILE A 37 1.14 -6.05 1.29
C ILE A 37 1.45 -5.63 2.73
N PHE A 38 1.82 -6.58 3.56
CA PHE A 38 2.15 -6.30 4.95
C PHE A 38 3.50 -6.84 5.35
N SER A 39 4.16 -6.18 6.30
CA SER A 39 5.56 -6.47 6.57
C SER A 39 6.06 -6.04 7.94
N ASP A 40 6.94 -6.83 8.52
CA ASP A 40 7.73 -6.47 9.72
C ASP A 40 9.20 -6.10 9.36
N THR A 41 9.50 -6.01 8.07
CA THR A 41 10.87 -5.85 7.58
C THR A 41 10.98 -4.84 6.44
N SER A 42 12.16 -4.77 5.81
CA SER A 42 12.43 -3.87 4.69
C SER A 42 12.06 -4.52 3.36
N VAL A 43 11.16 -3.89 2.61
CA VAL A 43 10.79 -4.35 1.27
C VAL A 43 10.77 -3.21 0.27
N VAL A 44 11.30 -3.50 -0.92
CA VAL A 44 11.11 -2.66 -2.11
C VAL A 44 10.37 -3.47 -3.16
N ILE A 45 9.23 -2.94 -3.61
CA ILE A 45 8.47 -3.46 -4.74
C ILE A 45 8.63 -2.47 -5.89
N GLN A 46 9.21 -2.93 -6.99
CA GLN A 46 9.61 -2.08 -8.11
C GLN A 46 9.05 -2.58 -9.44
N ASN A 47 8.67 -1.67 -10.33
CA ASN A 47 8.22 -2.01 -11.70
C ASN A 47 7.12 -3.09 -11.72
N SER A 48 6.23 -3.07 -10.75
CA SER A 48 5.26 -4.14 -10.51
C SER A 48 3.83 -3.63 -10.65
N LEU A 49 2.90 -4.57 -10.84
CA LEU A 49 1.47 -4.29 -10.90
C LEU A 49 0.84 -4.63 -9.55
N ILE A 50 0.22 -3.63 -8.92
CA ILE A 50 -0.50 -3.75 -7.66
C ILE A 50 -1.99 -3.70 -7.98
N VAL A 51 -2.70 -4.82 -7.78
CA VAL A 51 -4.08 -5.00 -8.23
C VAL A 51 -5.03 -5.08 -7.05
N VAL A 52 -5.81 -4.04 -6.82
CA VAL A 52 -6.79 -3.99 -5.72
C VAL A 52 -8.08 -4.69 -6.15
N ARG A 53 -8.53 -5.67 -5.37
CA ARG A 53 -9.71 -6.49 -5.65
C ARG A 53 -10.95 -5.92 -4.95
N LYS A 54 -12.14 -6.39 -5.35
CA LYS A 54 -13.38 -6.09 -4.63
C LYS A 54 -13.36 -6.85 -3.29
N PRO A 55 -13.44 -6.17 -2.13
CA PRO A 55 -13.58 -6.82 -0.83
C PRO A 55 -15.01 -7.30 -0.60
N MET A 56 -15.29 -7.83 0.60
CA MET A 56 -16.65 -8.14 1.01
C MET A 56 -17.43 -6.85 1.31
N ASP A 57 -18.74 -6.97 1.48
CA ASP A 57 -19.59 -5.83 1.83
C ASP A 57 -19.17 -5.22 3.18
N ASN A 58 -19.30 -3.90 3.30
CA ASN A 58 -18.88 -3.12 4.47
C ASN A 58 -17.37 -3.16 4.80
N GLN A 59 -16.53 -3.62 3.86
CA GLN A 59 -15.08 -3.54 3.98
C GLN A 59 -14.51 -2.41 3.10
N GLN A 60 -13.29 -2.00 3.44
CA GLN A 60 -12.49 -1.05 2.69
C GLN A 60 -11.12 -1.65 2.41
N ASN A 61 -10.45 -1.19 1.36
CA ASN A 61 -9.15 -1.70 0.96
C ASN A 61 -8.01 -0.86 1.52
N THR A 62 -6.91 -1.52 1.87
CA THR A 62 -5.64 -0.92 2.27
C THR A 62 -4.53 -1.65 1.54
N VAL A 63 -3.69 -0.91 0.80
CA VAL A 63 -2.60 -1.54 0.04
C VAL A 63 -1.49 -2.02 0.96
N THR A 64 -1.12 -1.20 1.95
CA THR A 64 0.03 -1.48 2.83
C THR A 64 -0.29 -1.45 4.33
N ALA A 65 0.33 -2.37 5.07
CA ALA A 65 0.34 -2.45 6.54
C ALA A 65 1.76 -2.81 7.04
N HIS A 66 2.42 -1.96 7.82
CA HIS A 66 3.82 -2.13 8.23
C HIS A 66 3.91 -2.19 9.75
N GLY A 67 4.58 -3.23 10.25
CA GLY A 67 4.66 -3.56 11.66
C GLY A 67 5.85 -2.96 12.41
N ARG A 68 6.43 -1.85 11.95
CA ARG A 68 7.52 -1.17 12.65
C ARG A 68 7.07 -0.68 14.03
N THR A 69 7.78 -1.11 15.07
CA THR A 69 7.42 -0.84 16.48
C THR A 69 8.39 0.10 17.19
N THR A 70 9.55 0.40 16.61
CA THR A 70 10.51 1.31 17.24
C THR A 70 11.20 2.24 16.24
N THR A 71 11.65 3.40 16.72
CA THR A 71 12.46 4.34 15.92
C THR A 71 13.82 3.77 15.50
N LYS A 72 14.35 2.80 16.25
CA LYS A 72 15.65 2.15 15.98
C LYS A 72 15.61 1.22 14.76
N GLU A 73 14.44 0.72 14.40
CA GLU A 73 14.28 -0.12 13.22
C GLU A 73 14.43 0.70 11.92
N ILE A 74 15.25 0.21 11.00
CA ILE A 74 15.48 0.84 9.69
C ILE A 74 14.58 0.28 8.58
N ASN A 75 13.52 -0.46 8.95
CA ASN A 75 12.60 -1.14 8.05
C ASN A 75 11.45 -0.25 7.54
N GLY A 76 10.78 -0.69 6.48
CA GLY A 76 9.69 0.04 5.83
C GLY A 76 9.26 -0.62 4.52
N VAL A 77 8.12 -0.18 3.99
CA VAL A 77 7.67 -0.53 2.63
C VAL A 77 8.01 0.58 1.65
N VAL A 78 8.62 0.24 0.52
CA VAL A 78 8.77 1.15 -0.62
C VAL A 78 8.09 0.53 -1.84
N ILE A 79 7.12 1.25 -2.42
CA ILE A 79 6.50 0.93 -3.70
C ILE A 79 7.00 1.96 -4.71
N GLN A 80 7.84 1.52 -5.65
CA GLN A 80 8.51 2.39 -6.62
C GLN A 80 8.13 2.01 -8.05
N ASN A 81 7.80 3.01 -8.87
CA ASN A 81 7.51 2.83 -10.30
C ASN A 81 6.53 1.68 -10.58
N CYS A 82 5.51 1.56 -9.74
CA CYS A 82 4.47 0.56 -9.86
C CYS A 82 3.19 1.17 -10.45
N SER A 83 2.26 0.32 -10.85
CA SER A 83 0.88 0.74 -11.17
C SER A 83 -0.09 0.17 -10.15
N ILE A 84 -0.86 1.03 -9.49
CA ILE A 84 -1.92 0.64 -8.54
C ILE A 84 -3.27 0.79 -9.24
N VAL A 85 -3.92 -0.35 -9.51
CA VAL A 85 -5.12 -0.41 -10.36
C VAL A 85 -6.22 -1.25 -9.71
N PRO A 86 -7.50 -0.95 -9.99
CA PRO A 86 -8.60 -1.81 -9.58
C PRO A 86 -8.70 -3.06 -10.49
N LYS A 87 -9.10 -4.19 -9.92
CA LYS A 87 -9.51 -5.40 -10.66
C LYS A 87 -10.88 -5.19 -11.30
N ASP A 88 -11.21 -5.96 -12.34
CA ASP A 88 -12.48 -5.94 -13.08
C ASP A 88 -13.74 -5.90 -12.19
N LYS A 89 -13.76 -6.67 -11.08
CA LYS A 89 -14.90 -6.68 -10.15
C LYS A 89 -15.00 -5.45 -9.25
N LEU A 90 -13.88 -4.76 -9.00
CA LEU A 90 -13.83 -3.53 -8.21
C LEU A 90 -14.18 -2.33 -9.11
N TYR A 91 -13.68 -2.30 -10.35
CA TYR A 91 -13.83 -1.16 -11.27
C TYR A 91 -15.24 -0.54 -11.34
N PRO A 92 -16.34 -1.29 -11.51
CA PRO A 92 -17.68 -0.70 -11.62
C PRO A 92 -18.18 -0.07 -10.31
N VAL A 93 -17.62 -0.46 -9.16
CA VAL A 93 -18.02 -0.01 -7.81
C VAL A 93 -16.88 0.73 -7.09
N ARG A 94 -15.82 1.12 -7.81
CA ARG A 94 -14.56 1.62 -7.24
C ARG A 94 -14.70 2.93 -6.48
N PHE A 95 -15.75 3.69 -6.75
CA PHE A 95 -16.07 4.93 -6.02
C PHE A 95 -17.00 4.71 -4.82
N GLN A 96 -17.60 3.51 -4.69
CA GLN A 96 -18.43 3.13 -3.54
C GLN A 96 -17.60 2.42 -2.47
N ILE A 97 -16.49 1.80 -2.85
CA ILE A 97 -15.59 1.06 -1.96
C ILE A 97 -14.32 1.88 -1.74
N LEU A 98 -14.14 2.36 -0.51
CA LEU A 98 -12.99 3.17 -0.15
C LEU A 98 -11.71 2.34 -0.28
N THR A 99 -10.69 2.92 -0.91
CA THR A 99 -9.35 2.33 -1.03
C THR A 99 -8.29 3.34 -0.61
N TYR A 100 -7.39 2.91 0.26
CA TYR A 100 -6.28 3.70 0.81
C TYR A 100 -4.93 3.06 0.46
N LEU A 101 -3.90 3.88 0.41
CA LEU A 101 -2.52 3.45 0.20
C LEU A 101 -1.98 2.62 1.36
N GLY A 102 -2.48 2.84 2.58
CA GLY A 102 -2.18 2.01 3.73
C GLY A 102 -2.75 2.59 5.03
N HIS A 103 -2.44 1.91 6.13
CA HIS A 103 -2.79 2.34 7.49
C HIS A 103 -1.78 1.80 8.52
N PRO A 104 -1.64 2.46 9.69
CA PRO A 104 -0.58 2.14 10.64
C PRO A 104 -0.93 0.92 11.51
N TRP A 105 -0.49 -0.28 11.11
CA TRP A 105 -0.61 -1.49 11.93
C TRP A 105 0.18 -1.40 13.25
N LYS A 106 1.31 -0.69 13.26
CA LYS A 106 2.14 -0.43 14.44
C LYS A 106 2.56 1.04 14.53
N GLU A 107 2.97 1.46 15.71
CA GLU A 107 3.16 2.87 16.10
C GLU A 107 4.13 3.64 15.18
N TYR A 108 5.18 2.99 14.67
CA TYR A 108 6.19 3.65 13.84
C TYR A 108 6.12 3.24 12.37
N TYR A 109 4.92 2.82 11.92
CA TYR A 109 4.62 2.45 10.54
C TYR A 109 5.35 3.37 9.55
N ARG A 110 5.99 2.77 8.54
CA ARG A 110 6.68 3.54 7.50
C ARG A 110 6.41 2.99 6.10
N ALA A 111 5.82 3.82 5.24
CA ALA A 111 5.67 3.52 3.82
C ALA A 111 5.96 4.72 2.92
N VAL A 112 6.57 4.42 1.77
CA VAL A 112 6.84 5.38 0.70
C VAL A 112 6.27 4.84 -0.59
N ILE A 113 5.43 5.63 -1.26
CA ILE A 113 4.92 5.32 -2.60
C ILE A 113 5.43 6.38 -3.57
N MET A 114 6.30 5.99 -4.49
CA MET A 114 7.00 6.94 -5.34
C MET A 114 7.04 6.51 -6.80
N GLU A 115 7.08 7.52 -7.67
CA GLU A 115 7.18 7.38 -9.12
C GLU A 115 6.13 6.43 -9.70
N SER A 116 5.00 6.24 -9.01
CA SER A 116 4.02 5.21 -9.32
C SER A 116 2.76 5.80 -9.95
N THR A 117 2.08 5.04 -10.79
CA THR A 117 0.78 5.42 -11.35
C THR A 117 -0.35 4.97 -10.42
N LEU A 118 -1.15 5.91 -9.96
CA LEU A 118 -2.32 5.68 -9.11
C LEU A 118 -3.60 5.90 -9.92
N ALA A 119 -4.45 4.87 -10.03
CA ALA A 119 -5.76 5.02 -10.66
C ALA A 119 -6.72 5.85 -9.79
N ASP A 120 -7.84 6.29 -10.38
CA ASP A 120 -8.78 7.29 -9.87
C ASP A 120 -9.53 6.96 -8.57
N PHE A 121 -9.40 5.74 -8.06
CA PHE A 121 -10.17 5.21 -6.94
C PHE A 121 -9.47 5.32 -5.58
N ILE A 122 -8.22 5.80 -5.56
CA ILE A 122 -7.50 6.07 -4.30
C ILE A 122 -8.13 7.29 -3.64
N GLN A 123 -8.47 7.16 -2.36
CA GLN A 123 -9.11 8.23 -1.59
C GLN A 123 -8.20 9.47 -1.50
N PRO A 124 -8.75 10.70 -1.57
CA PRO A 124 -7.96 11.92 -1.41
C PRO A 124 -7.18 12.00 -0.10
N ALA A 125 -7.70 11.40 0.98
CA ALA A 125 -7.03 11.30 2.28
C ALA A 125 -5.77 10.42 2.26
N ARG A 126 -5.62 9.55 1.25
CA ARG A 126 -4.49 8.63 0.99
C ARG A 126 -4.31 7.53 2.03
N TRP A 127 -4.27 7.88 3.31
CA TRP A 127 -3.96 7.00 4.42
C TRP A 127 -5.16 6.91 5.35
N LEU A 128 -5.41 5.71 5.84
CA LEU A 128 -6.50 5.45 6.77
C LEU A 128 -5.93 5.44 8.21
N PRO A 129 -6.58 6.09 9.19
CA PRO A 129 -6.23 5.90 10.60
C PRO A 129 -6.53 4.47 11.07
N TRP A 130 -5.66 3.88 11.88
CA TRP A 130 -5.90 2.55 12.44
C TRP A 130 -7.04 2.57 13.47
N ALA A 131 -6.90 3.41 14.51
CA ALA A 131 -7.91 3.61 15.54
C ALA A 131 -7.70 4.96 16.23
N GLY A 132 -8.69 5.86 16.14
CA GLY A 132 -8.60 7.19 16.74
C GLY A 132 -7.35 7.94 16.31
N THR A 133 -6.55 8.38 17.28
CA THR A 133 -5.29 9.11 17.06
C THR A 133 -4.03 8.23 17.11
N PHE A 134 -4.19 6.89 17.14
CA PHE A 134 -3.06 5.98 17.22
C PHE A 134 -2.07 6.18 16.06
N ALA A 135 -0.79 6.28 16.40
CA ALA A 135 0.35 6.39 15.49
C ALA A 135 0.37 7.64 14.58
N LEU A 136 -0.59 8.57 14.67
CA LEU A 136 -0.68 9.71 13.74
C LEU A 136 0.55 10.64 13.82
N ASP A 137 1.14 10.78 15.01
CA ASP A 137 2.32 11.64 15.24
C ASP A 137 3.65 10.91 15.00
N THR A 138 3.64 9.59 14.87
CA THR A 138 4.84 8.74 14.87
C THR A 138 5.04 7.97 13.57
N CYS A 139 3.97 7.74 12.81
CA CYS A 139 4.03 7.11 11.49
C CYS A 139 4.71 8.03 10.47
N TYR A 140 5.30 7.41 9.44
CA TYR A 140 5.89 8.13 8.32
C TYR A 140 5.31 7.64 7.01
N PHE A 141 4.53 8.51 6.39
CA PHE A 141 3.94 8.31 5.07
C PHE A 141 4.53 9.32 4.10
N ALA A 142 5.00 8.86 2.94
CA ALA A 142 5.47 9.76 1.91
C ALA A 142 5.02 9.33 0.51
N GLU A 143 4.73 10.35 -0.30
CA GLU A 143 4.49 10.22 -1.72
C GLU A 143 5.44 11.10 -2.51
N TYR A 144 5.99 10.60 -3.62
CA TYR A 144 6.92 11.37 -4.44
C TYR A 144 6.72 11.09 -5.93
N ALA A 145 6.52 12.14 -6.74
CA ALA A 145 6.42 12.04 -8.20
C ALA A 145 5.44 10.97 -8.73
N ASN A 146 4.38 10.67 -7.99
CA ASN A 146 3.30 9.79 -8.42
C ASN A 146 2.50 10.44 -9.56
N ARG A 147 1.89 9.62 -10.40
CA ARG A 147 1.17 10.00 -11.62
C ARG A 147 -0.24 9.40 -11.64
N GLY A 148 -1.08 9.87 -12.56
CA GLY A 148 -2.46 9.38 -12.70
C GLY A 148 -3.46 10.13 -11.82
N LEU A 149 -4.75 9.86 -12.03
CA LEU A 149 -5.85 10.59 -11.40
C LEU A 149 -5.85 10.44 -9.87
N GLY A 150 -5.48 9.26 -9.35
CA GLY A 150 -5.37 9.03 -7.90
C GLY A 150 -4.16 9.72 -7.26
N ALA A 151 -3.22 10.21 -8.07
CA ALA A 151 -2.06 10.96 -7.57
C ALA A 151 -2.33 12.46 -7.48
N ILE A 152 -3.42 12.97 -8.04
CA ILE A 152 -3.79 14.39 -7.94
C ILE A 152 -4.01 14.72 -6.46
N THR A 153 -3.05 15.43 -5.89
CA THR A 153 -3.20 16.03 -4.58
C THR A 153 -3.98 17.31 -4.79
N THR A 154 -5.22 17.39 -4.32
CA THR A 154 -5.85 18.67 -4.01
C THR A 154 -5.08 19.29 -2.86
N LYS A 155 -3.91 19.88 -3.15
CA LYS A 155 -3.11 20.60 -2.17
C LYS A 155 -3.87 21.85 -1.74
N GLY A 156 -4.13 21.92 -0.45
CA GLY A 156 -4.62 23.12 0.20
C GLY A 156 -4.70 23.04 1.72
N VAL A 157 -3.93 22.18 2.41
CA VAL A 157 -3.70 22.33 3.87
C VAL A 157 -2.33 21.77 4.21
N ASN A 158 -1.38 22.69 4.46
CA ASN A 158 -0.27 22.46 5.38
C ASN A 158 -0.75 22.85 6.78
#